data_AF-A0A945I1X8-F1
#
_entry.id   AF-A0A945I1X8-F1
#
_cell.length_a   1.000
_cell.length_b   1.000
_cell.length_c   1.000
_cell.angle_alpha   90.00
_cell.angle_beta   90.00
_cell.angle_gamma   90.00
#
_symmetry.space_group_name_H-M   'P 1'
#
loop_
_entity.id
_entity.type
_entity.pdbx_description
1 polymer ?
#
loop_
_entity_poly.entity_id
_entity_poly.type
_entity_poly.pdbx_seq_one_letter_code
_entity_poly.pdbx_strand_id
1 'polypeptide(L)'
;MALLRPSLPVIGSEKKSVALFNDPWTGFGGVGDYANSNGNIGSVQKSAHLIRDGLTPKLLDEADDTGEEYDMVIIGGGFSGIGAAYQFHKKYGNTKKCLIIENHPVFGGEAKQNEFEVDGHKLYGPQGSNDFGPPNKDDNGLIAEIYHATGLPFNYKFVEQDQKKTKIKAPIENFYGVYWDEERFDTGYFLGREAKKSWIINPRADKLSRLPWPDDIKADLNRAFEDLEDKYQGDDIDRWLDSMSYKDLLEKVYGYNPAVTKYFDPIIAISMGGVGCDVYSAYSARELEMPCTRARYVYDSSINEVEMGALSFPGGNTGSFRHIVKYLIPESIKGGKKFEDILFNSINFKALDRPSNPISIRLNSTAIDIRHAGAIDTSKHV
;
A
#
# COMPACT_ATOMS: atom_id res chain seq x y z
N MET A 1 -16.34 -23.32 10.57
CA MET A 1 -16.30 -21.91 10.11
C MET A 1 -17.40 -21.67 9.08
N ALA A 2 -18.32 -20.75 9.32
CA ALA A 2 -19.31 -20.37 8.31
C ALA A 2 -18.72 -19.30 7.39
N LEU A 3 -18.74 -19.54 6.08
CA LEU A 3 -18.17 -18.63 5.07
C LEU A 3 -19.31 -18.04 4.24
N LEU A 4 -19.39 -16.71 4.21
CA LEU A 4 -20.23 -16.04 3.22
C LEU A 4 -19.52 -16.07 1.88
N ARG A 5 -20.09 -16.79 0.91
CA ARG A 5 -19.92 -16.45 -0.49
C ARG A 5 -20.84 -15.27 -0.78
N PRO A 6 -20.37 -14.11 -1.30
CA PRO A 6 -21.27 -13.16 -1.89
C PRO A 6 -21.98 -13.89 -3.02
N SER A 7 -23.31 -14.01 -2.91
CA SER A 7 -24.16 -14.57 -3.95
C SER A 7 -24.13 -13.66 -5.17
N LEU A 8 -23.09 -13.80 -5.98
CA LEU A 8 -23.11 -13.51 -7.40
C LEU A 8 -23.06 -14.86 -8.12
N PRO A 9 -23.97 -15.10 -9.08
CA PRO A 9 -24.01 -16.38 -9.77
C PRO A 9 -22.65 -16.65 -10.42
N VAL A 10 -22.28 -17.93 -10.48
CA VAL A 10 -21.14 -18.50 -11.22
C VAL A 10 -21.38 -18.37 -12.74
N ILE A 11 -21.74 -17.17 -13.20
CA ILE A 11 -21.95 -16.81 -14.59
C ILE A 11 -21.10 -15.56 -14.82
N GLY A 12 -19.81 -15.79 -15.11
CA GLY A 12 -18.92 -14.68 -15.41
C GLY A 12 -17.43 -14.99 -15.51
N SER A 13 -16.98 -16.25 -15.58
CA SER A 13 -15.55 -16.52 -15.75
C SER A 13 -15.03 -16.35 -17.19
N GLU A 14 -15.88 -15.97 -18.15
CA GLU A 14 -15.51 -15.86 -19.58
C GLU A 14 -16.08 -14.64 -20.33
N LYS A 15 -16.66 -13.65 -19.64
CA LYS A 15 -17.07 -12.39 -20.29
C LYS A 15 -16.22 -11.24 -19.77
N LYS A 16 -15.64 -10.45 -20.69
CA LYS A 16 -15.11 -9.11 -20.39
C LYS A 16 -16.08 -8.43 -19.42
N SER A 17 -15.56 -7.95 -18.29
CA SER A 17 -16.37 -7.38 -17.21
C SER A 17 -17.29 -6.31 -17.79
N VAL A 18 -18.59 -6.61 -17.83
CA VAL A 18 -19.61 -5.62 -18.09
C VAL A 18 -19.66 -4.75 -16.84
N ALA A 19 -19.01 -3.59 -16.95
CA ALA A 19 -19.16 -2.39 -16.12
C ALA A 19 -19.78 -2.61 -14.72
N LEU A 20 -18.94 -2.93 -13.74
CA LEU A 20 -19.22 -2.73 -12.31
C LEU A 20 -19.02 -1.25 -11.90
N PHE A 21 -19.19 -0.31 -12.83
CA PHE A 21 -18.85 1.11 -12.66
C PHE A 21 -19.96 1.97 -12.03
N ASN A 22 -21.06 1.37 -11.55
CA ASN A 22 -22.25 2.12 -11.10
C ASN A 22 -22.37 2.31 -9.58
N ASP A 23 -21.44 1.80 -8.77
CA ASP A 23 -21.39 2.07 -7.33
C ASP A 23 -20.41 3.23 -7.07
N PRO A 24 -20.88 4.41 -6.62
CA PRO A 24 -20.03 5.58 -6.39
C PRO A 24 -18.89 5.33 -5.39
N TRP A 25 -19.07 4.37 -4.49
CA TRP A 25 -18.05 3.98 -3.52
C TRP A 25 -16.89 3.22 -4.20
N THR A 26 -17.21 2.21 -5.01
CA THR A 26 -16.19 1.38 -5.67
C THR A 26 -15.49 2.13 -6.81
N GLY A 27 -16.23 2.92 -7.58
CA GLY A 27 -15.66 3.73 -8.67
C GLY A 27 -14.99 2.91 -9.78
N PHE A 28 -14.11 3.56 -10.55
CA PHE A 28 -13.32 2.93 -11.60
C PHE A 28 -12.01 2.36 -11.02
N GLY A 29 -11.92 1.04 -10.90
CA GLY A 29 -10.74 0.34 -10.36
C GLY A 29 -9.64 -0.02 -11.37
N GLY A 30 -9.72 0.48 -12.61
CA GLY A 30 -8.76 0.18 -13.66
C GLY A 30 -9.14 -1.02 -14.55
N VAL A 31 -8.13 -1.74 -15.04
CA VAL A 31 -8.25 -2.90 -15.94
C VAL A 31 -7.56 -4.14 -15.33
N GLY A 32 -7.61 -5.26 -16.05
CA GLY A 32 -6.88 -6.48 -15.64
C GLY A 32 -7.46 -7.18 -14.41
N ASP A 33 -6.63 -7.98 -13.75
CA ASP A 33 -7.04 -8.84 -12.64
C ASP A 33 -7.51 -8.03 -11.41
N TYR A 34 -7.00 -6.81 -11.26
CA TYR A 34 -7.23 -5.95 -10.10
C TYR A 34 -8.40 -4.97 -10.28
N ALA A 35 -9.04 -4.94 -11.46
CA ALA A 35 -10.07 -3.96 -11.83
C ALA A 35 -11.25 -3.86 -10.84
N ASN A 36 -11.54 -4.94 -10.11
CA ASN A 36 -12.61 -5.02 -9.12
C ASN A 36 -12.08 -5.15 -7.68
N SER A 37 -10.84 -4.74 -7.40
CA SER A 37 -10.20 -4.87 -6.08
C SER A 37 -9.34 -3.65 -5.72
N ASN A 38 -9.77 -2.46 -6.13
CA ASN A 38 -9.15 -1.16 -5.83
C ASN A 38 -9.49 -0.71 -4.39
N GLY A 39 -8.61 -1.02 -3.43
CA GLY A 39 -8.87 -0.77 -2.01
C GLY A 39 -10.02 -1.61 -1.46
N ASN A 40 -10.74 -1.05 -0.49
CA ASN A 40 -11.95 -1.64 0.08
C ASN A 40 -13.18 -1.29 -0.78
N ILE A 41 -13.55 -2.21 -1.68
CA ILE A 41 -14.72 -2.05 -2.54
C ILE A 41 -16.04 -2.11 -1.75
N GLY A 42 -17.13 -1.63 -2.36
CA GLY A 42 -18.41 -1.47 -1.67
C GLY A 42 -18.98 -2.78 -1.12
N SER A 43 -18.79 -3.91 -1.79
CA SER A 43 -19.24 -5.22 -1.30
C SER A 43 -18.48 -5.70 -0.07
N VAL A 44 -17.17 -5.43 -0.01
CA VAL A 44 -16.31 -5.78 1.14
C VAL A 44 -16.71 -4.97 2.36
N GLN A 45 -16.87 -3.65 2.20
CA GLN A 45 -17.33 -2.77 3.26
C GLN A 45 -18.73 -3.16 3.78
N LYS A 46 -19.67 -3.42 2.86
CA LYS A 46 -21.04 -3.83 3.22
C LYS A 46 -21.03 -5.13 4.01
N SER A 47 -20.23 -6.11 3.59
CA SER A 47 -20.13 -7.40 4.29
C SER A 47 -19.68 -7.23 5.74
N ALA A 48 -18.67 -6.37 5.99
CA ALA A 48 -18.22 -6.06 7.35
C ALA A 48 -19.30 -5.31 8.16
N HIS A 49 -20.06 -4.42 7.53
CA HIS A 49 -21.16 -3.72 8.19
C HIS A 49 -22.32 -4.64 8.58
N LEU A 50 -22.63 -5.70 7.81
CA LEU A 50 -23.63 -6.68 8.22
C LEU A 50 -23.27 -7.33 9.57
N ILE A 51 -21.98 -7.59 9.80
CA ILE A 51 -21.47 -8.13 11.08
C ILE A 51 -21.64 -7.09 12.19
N ARG A 52 -21.17 -5.85 11.96
CA ARG A 52 -21.31 -4.73 12.90
C ARG A 52 -22.77 -4.49 13.30
N ASP A 53 -23.67 -4.59 12.33
CA ASP A 53 -25.11 -4.34 12.49
C ASP A 53 -25.85 -5.55 13.10
N GLY A 54 -25.13 -6.59 13.54
CA GLY A 54 -25.67 -7.70 14.32
C GLY A 54 -26.41 -8.75 13.49
N LEU A 55 -26.19 -8.81 12.18
CA LEU A 55 -26.86 -9.78 11.30
C LEU A 55 -26.21 -11.17 11.27
N THR A 56 -25.10 -11.36 12.00
CA THR A 56 -24.38 -12.64 12.08
C THR A 56 -25.27 -13.86 12.37
N PRO A 57 -26.22 -13.85 13.33
CA PRO A 57 -27.06 -15.02 13.60
C PRO A 57 -27.85 -15.48 12.36
N LYS A 58 -28.45 -14.55 11.64
CA LYS A 58 -29.20 -14.84 10.41
C LYS A 58 -28.30 -15.40 9.31
N LEU A 59 -27.09 -14.85 9.19
CA LEU A 59 -26.10 -15.32 8.22
C LEU A 59 -25.62 -16.75 8.54
N LEU A 60 -25.58 -17.12 9.82
CA LEU A 60 -25.24 -18.48 10.25
C LEU A 60 -26.36 -19.48 9.98
N ASP A 61 -27.63 -19.07 10.12
CA ASP A 61 -28.79 -19.94 9.81
C ASP A 61 -28.84 -20.32 8.31
N GLU A 62 -28.31 -19.45 7.45
CA GLU A 62 -28.24 -19.65 5.99
C GLU A 62 -26.90 -20.26 5.53
N ALA A 63 -25.97 -20.57 6.45
CA ALA A 63 -24.65 -21.06 6.10
C ALA A 63 -24.64 -22.57 5.79
N ASP A 64 -23.99 -22.94 4.68
CA ASP A 64 -23.76 -24.34 4.33
C ASP A 64 -22.52 -24.89 5.05
N ASP A 65 -22.62 -26.13 5.55
CA ASP A 65 -21.46 -26.90 5.98
C ASP A 65 -20.74 -27.48 4.76
N THR A 66 -19.49 -27.07 4.54
CA THR A 66 -18.69 -27.53 3.41
C THR A 66 -18.05 -28.90 3.63
N GLY A 67 -18.02 -29.39 4.88
CA GLY A 67 -17.33 -30.62 5.26
C GLY A 67 -15.81 -30.56 5.06
N GLU A 68 -15.24 -29.37 4.88
CA GLU A 68 -13.81 -29.19 4.64
C GLU A 68 -13.05 -29.08 5.97
N GLU A 69 -11.92 -29.80 6.05
CA GLU A 69 -11.01 -29.75 7.20
C GLU A 69 -9.63 -29.26 6.77
N TYR A 70 -9.04 -28.39 7.58
CA TYR A 70 -7.71 -27.83 7.40
C TYR A 70 -6.94 -27.90 8.72
N ASP A 71 -5.64 -28.12 8.64
CA ASP A 71 -4.75 -28.07 9.81
C ASP A 71 -4.49 -26.63 10.25
N MET A 72 -4.68 -25.64 9.36
CA MET A 72 -4.60 -24.22 9.66
C MET A 72 -5.59 -23.43 8.80
N VAL A 73 -6.28 -22.49 9.43
CA VAL A 73 -7.07 -21.46 8.74
C VAL A 73 -6.53 -20.09 9.10
N ILE A 74 -6.26 -19.27 8.09
CA ILE A 74 -5.74 -17.90 8.20
C ILE A 74 -6.82 -16.96 7.68
N ILE A 75 -7.16 -15.94 8.48
CA ILE A 75 -8.15 -14.93 8.10
C ILE A 75 -7.39 -13.67 7.66
N GLY A 76 -7.48 -13.36 6.37
CA GLY A 76 -6.79 -12.25 5.71
C GLY A 76 -5.65 -12.73 4.82
N GLY A 77 -5.70 -12.37 3.54
CA GLY A 77 -4.69 -12.66 2.52
C GLY A 77 -3.72 -11.52 2.28
N GLY A 78 -3.39 -10.73 3.31
CA GLY A 78 -2.31 -9.72 3.30
C GLY A 78 -0.95 -10.30 3.67
N PHE A 79 0.08 -9.45 3.82
CA PHE A 79 1.46 -9.89 4.12
C PHE A 79 1.57 -10.74 5.39
N SER A 80 0.85 -10.39 6.45
CA SER A 80 0.85 -11.19 7.69
C SER A 80 0.28 -12.59 7.46
N GLY A 81 -0.83 -12.69 6.71
CA GLY A 81 -1.47 -13.98 6.41
C GLY A 81 -0.64 -14.87 5.49
N ILE A 82 -0.12 -14.31 4.40
CA ILE A 82 0.74 -15.08 3.49
C ILE A 82 2.09 -15.44 4.14
N GLY A 83 2.62 -14.59 5.02
CA GLY A 83 3.82 -14.87 5.81
C GLY A 83 3.61 -16.02 6.80
N ALA A 84 2.44 -16.07 7.45
CA ALA A 84 2.07 -17.21 8.30
C ALA A 84 1.92 -18.50 7.48
N ALA A 85 1.29 -18.43 6.29
CA ALA A 85 1.19 -19.57 5.37
C ALA A 85 2.56 -20.03 4.87
N TYR A 86 3.49 -19.10 4.63
CA TYR A 86 4.88 -19.42 4.27
C TYR A 86 5.58 -20.19 5.38
N GLN A 87 5.51 -19.73 6.63
CA GLN A 87 6.11 -20.44 7.77
C GLN A 87 5.47 -21.81 7.99
N PHE A 88 4.15 -21.91 7.83
CA PHE A 88 3.43 -23.17 7.90
C PHE A 88 3.92 -24.16 6.82
N HIS A 89 3.99 -23.71 5.57
CA HIS A 89 4.46 -24.52 4.45
C HIS A 89 5.93 -24.93 4.62
N LYS A 90 6.79 -24.02 5.09
CA LYS A 90 8.19 -24.31 5.42
C LYS A 90 8.31 -25.43 6.45
N LYS A 91 7.46 -25.44 7.48
CA LYS A 91 7.48 -26.42 8.56
C LYS A 91 6.91 -27.79 8.16
N TYR A 92 5.83 -27.81 7.37
CA TYR A 92 5.06 -29.02 7.13
C TYR A 92 5.08 -29.51 5.67
N GLY A 93 5.64 -28.73 4.74
CA GLY A 93 5.62 -29.00 3.31
C GLY A 93 4.21 -29.21 2.79
N ASN A 94 4.02 -30.30 2.04
CA ASN A 94 2.71 -30.69 1.47
C ASN A 94 1.93 -31.67 2.36
N THR A 95 2.41 -31.98 3.58
CA THR A 95 1.80 -32.99 4.45
C THR A 95 0.59 -32.48 5.24
N LYS A 96 0.40 -31.16 5.24
CA LYS A 96 -0.63 -30.45 6.01
C LYS A 96 -1.33 -29.43 5.12
N LYS A 97 -2.61 -29.16 5.42
CA LYS A 97 -3.46 -28.26 4.63
C LYS A 97 -3.69 -26.93 5.35
N CYS A 98 -3.48 -25.84 4.64
CA CYS A 98 -3.77 -24.48 5.11
C CYS A 98 -4.75 -23.79 4.17
N LEU A 99 -5.79 -23.16 4.73
CA LEU A 99 -6.72 -22.30 4.01
C LEU A 99 -6.52 -20.84 4.42
N ILE A 100 -6.30 -19.97 3.45
CA ILE A 100 -6.34 -18.51 3.63
C ILE A 100 -7.71 -18.04 3.16
N ILE A 101 -8.44 -17.35 4.03
CA ILE A 101 -9.72 -16.71 3.73
C ILE A 101 -9.47 -15.23 3.46
N GLU A 102 -9.89 -14.74 2.29
CA GLU A 102 -9.71 -13.36 1.86
C GLU A 102 -11.06 -12.80 1.40
N ASN A 103 -11.46 -11.66 1.96
CA ASN A 103 -12.76 -11.05 1.65
C ASN A 103 -12.75 -10.34 0.30
N HIS A 104 -11.59 -9.92 -0.19
CA HIS A 104 -11.45 -9.27 -1.50
C HIS A 104 -11.52 -10.25 -2.68
N PRO A 105 -11.83 -9.74 -3.89
CA PRO A 105 -11.74 -10.51 -5.13
C PRO A 105 -10.32 -10.84 -5.57
N VAL A 106 -9.29 -10.25 -4.95
CA VAL A 106 -7.87 -10.50 -5.21
C VAL A 106 -7.13 -10.46 -3.88
N PHE A 107 -6.19 -11.38 -3.67
CA PHE A 107 -5.31 -11.41 -2.50
C PHE A 107 -4.35 -10.21 -2.47
N GLY A 108 -3.69 -9.97 -1.34
CA GLY A 108 -2.62 -8.98 -1.21
C GLY A 108 -2.84 -7.94 -0.10
N GLY A 109 -4.08 -7.77 0.38
CA GLY A 109 -4.41 -6.68 1.29
C GLY A 109 -3.99 -5.33 0.70
N GLU A 110 -3.28 -4.51 1.48
CA GLU A 110 -2.74 -3.23 1.00
C GLU A 110 -1.67 -3.37 -0.10
N ALA A 111 -1.09 -4.56 -0.28
CA ALA A 111 -0.09 -4.85 -1.31
C ALA A 111 -0.69 -5.31 -2.64
N LYS A 112 -1.93 -4.91 -2.94
CA LYS A 112 -2.50 -5.03 -4.27
C LYS A 112 -1.97 -3.89 -5.16
N GLN A 113 -2.03 -4.10 -6.47
CA GLN A 113 -1.74 -3.06 -7.47
C GLN A 113 -3.02 -2.62 -8.15
N ASN A 114 -2.94 -1.49 -8.85
CA ASN A 114 -3.90 -1.08 -9.85
C ASN A 114 -3.26 -1.19 -11.24
N GLU A 115 -4.08 -1.48 -12.24
CA GLU A 115 -3.64 -1.51 -13.64
C GLU A 115 -4.50 -0.55 -14.45
N PHE A 116 -3.88 0.23 -15.32
CA PHE A 116 -4.58 1.19 -16.18
C PHE A 116 -4.13 1.00 -17.63
N GLU A 117 -5.02 1.34 -18.54
CA GLU A 117 -4.70 1.49 -19.96
C GLU A 117 -4.90 2.95 -20.33
N VAL A 118 -3.83 3.62 -20.73
CA VAL A 118 -3.81 5.05 -21.07
C VAL A 118 -3.08 5.21 -22.39
N ASP A 119 -3.79 5.65 -23.43
CA ASP A 119 -3.23 5.89 -24.77
C ASP A 119 -2.39 4.72 -25.31
N GLY A 120 -2.88 3.49 -25.13
CA GLY A 120 -2.20 2.26 -25.56
C GLY A 120 -1.05 1.80 -24.66
N HIS A 121 -0.78 2.50 -23.55
CA HIS A 121 0.21 2.11 -22.55
C HIS A 121 -0.47 1.45 -21.36
N LYS A 122 0.09 0.32 -20.93
CA LYS A 122 -0.30 -0.31 -19.68
C LYS A 122 0.50 0.29 -18.54
N LEU A 123 -0.19 0.93 -17.60
CA LEU A 123 0.39 1.52 -16.40
C LEU A 123 0.03 0.69 -15.18
N TYR A 124 0.91 0.70 -14.20
CA TYR A 124 0.71 0.05 -12.91
C TYR A 124 0.91 1.11 -11.83
N GLY A 125 0.19 0.97 -10.72
CA GLY A 125 0.43 1.77 -9.53
C GLY A 125 0.20 0.94 -8.27
N PRO A 126 0.93 1.21 -7.18
CA PRO A 126 0.65 0.61 -5.89
C PRO A 126 -0.75 1.01 -5.38
N GLN A 127 -1.31 0.19 -4.49
CA GLN A 127 -2.33 0.63 -3.56
C GLN A 127 -1.64 1.17 -2.29
N GLY A 128 -1.86 0.56 -1.12
CA GLY A 128 -1.32 1.07 0.16
C GLY A 128 0.08 0.58 0.53
N SER A 129 0.60 -0.49 -0.09
CA SER A 129 1.93 -1.02 0.24
C SER A 129 2.95 -0.69 -0.84
N ASN A 130 3.88 0.20 -0.47
CA ASN A 130 4.95 0.67 -1.31
C ASN A 130 6.27 0.66 -0.54
N ASP A 131 7.35 0.87 -1.28
CA ASP A 131 8.73 0.90 -0.82
C ASP A 131 9.24 -0.41 -0.20
N PHE A 132 10.45 -0.76 -0.59
CA PHE A 132 11.20 -1.85 0.02
C PHE A 132 12.70 -1.61 -0.13
N GLY A 133 13.46 -2.09 0.85
CA GLY A 133 14.91 -2.27 0.75
C GLY A 133 15.21 -3.75 0.53
N PRO A 134 15.96 -4.14 -0.52
CA PRO A 134 16.40 -5.53 -0.65
C PRO A 134 17.33 -5.88 0.54
N PRO A 135 17.18 -7.07 1.15
CA PRO A 135 18.10 -7.52 2.18
C PRO A 135 19.49 -7.77 1.59
N ASN A 136 20.54 -7.85 2.41
CA ASN A 136 21.81 -8.37 1.89
C ASN A 136 21.64 -9.85 1.57
N LYS A 137 22.27 -10.30 0.47
CA LYS A 137 22.17 -11.68 0.01
C LYS A 137 22.64 -12.70 1.04
N ASP A 138 23.64 -12.32 1.82
CA ASP A 138 24.29 -13.18 2.81
C ASP A 138 23.67 -13.03 4.22
N ASP A 139 22.59 -12.26 4.35
CA ASP A 139 21.85 -12.15 5.61
C ASP A 139 21.12 -13.46 5.93
N ASN A 140 21.11 -13.83 7.21
CA ASN A 140 20.39 -15.01 7.71
C ASN A 140 18.99 -14.66 8.26
N GLY A 141 18.50 -13.45 7.97
CA GLY A 141 17.19 -12.97 8.41
C GLY A 141 16.04 -13.55 7.58
N LEU A 142 14.82 -13.44 8.12
CA LEU A 142 13.60 -13.90 7.47
C LEU A 142 13.42 -13.35 6.04
N ILE A 143 13.75 -12.07 5.83
CA ILE A 143 13.55 -11.42 4.53
C ILE A 143 14.49 -12.02 3.47
N ALA A 144 15.78 -12.21 3.78
CA ALA A 144 16.72 -12.85 2.87
C ALA A 144 16.34 -14.31 2.57
N GLU A 145 15.87 -15.05 3.58
CA GLU A 145 15.34 -16.41 3.39
C GLU A 145 14.18 -16.43 2.39
N ILE A 146 13.21 -15.52 2.53
CA ILE A 146 12.08 -15.41 1.60
C ILE A 146 12.60 -15.12 0.19
N TYR A 147 13.54 -14.19 0.03
CA TYR A 147 14.11 -13.86 -1.28
C TYR A 147 14.74 -15.08 -1.97
N HIS A 148 15.55 -15.84 -1.22
CA HIS A 148 16.15 -17.09 -1.72
C HIS A 148 15.10 -18.13 -2.10
N ALA A 149 14.06 -18.31 -1.27
CA ALA A 149 13.02 -19.31 -1.50
C ALA A 149 12.12 -18.97 -2.69
N THR A 150 11.73 -17.70 -2.85
CA THR A 150 10.76 -17.25 -3.86
C THR A 150 11.41 -16.81 -5.17
N GLY A 151 12.74 -16.73 -5.21
CA GLY A 151 13.49 -16.26 -6.37
C GLY A 151 13.35 -14.75 -6.61
N LEU A 152 13.10 -13.96 -5.55
CA LEU A 152 13.18 -12.51 -5.66
C LEU A 152 14.65 -12.10 -5.86
N PRO A 153 14.94 -11.16 -6.78
CA PRO A 153 16.30 -10.72 -7.02
C PRO A 153 16.80 -9.81 -5.88
N PHE A 154 18.07 -9.99 -5.52
CA PHE A 154 18.77 -9.13 -4.56
C PHE A 154 19.37 -7.87 -5.21
N ASN A 155 19.42 -7.83 -6.55
CA ASN A 155 19.95 -6.71 -7.33
C ASN A 155 19.01 -6.42 -8.50
N TYR A 156 18.84 -5.14 -8.80
CA TYR A 156 17.94 -4.67 -9.84
C TYR A 156 18.69 -3.93 -10.94
N LYS A 157 18.14 -3.95 -12.15
CA LYS A 157 18.57 -3.12 -13.27
C LYS A 157 17.48 -2.12 -13.57
N PHE A 158 17.85 -0.85 -13.62
CA PHE A 158 16.93 0.24 -13.92
C PHE A 158 17.11 0.68 -15.36
N VAL A 159 16.01 1.15 -15.96
CA VAL A 159 16.04 1.70 -17.30
C VAL A 159 16.63 3.10 -17.23
N GLU A 160 17.72 3.35 -17.96
CA GLU A 160 18.27 4.70 -18.10
C GLU A 160 17.27 5.59 -18.86
N GLN A 161 17.02 6.77 -18.32
CA GLN A 161 16.11 7.74 -18.94
C GLN A 161 16.77 8.37 -20.18
N ASP A 162 16.23 8.06 -21.34
CA ASP A 162 16.67 8.65 -22.60
C ASP A 162 16.18 10.11 -22.70
N GLN A 163 17.11 11.05 -22.47
CA GLN A 163 16.84 12.50 -22.52
C GLN A 163 16.37 12.98 -23.91
N LYS A 164 16.51 12.16 -24.96
CA LYS A 164 15.92 12.45 -26.28
C LYS A 164 14.44 12.12 -26.33
N LYS A 165 13.96 11.22 -25.47
CA LYS A 165 12.56 10.75 -25.42
C LYS A 165 11.75 11.42 -24.33
N THR A 166 12.36 11.73 -23.19
CA THR A 166 11.70 12.42 -22.08
C THR A 166 12.56 13.57 -21.56
N LYS A 167 11.88 14.64 -21.13
CA LYS A 167 12.50 15.74 -20.38
C LYS A 167 12.15 15.68 -18.89
N ILE A 168 11.29 14.75 -18.49
CA ILE A 168 10.86 14.54 -17.12
C ILE A 168 11.86 13.64 -16.42
N LYS A 169 12.42 14.10 -15.30
CA LYS A 169 13.19 13.29 -14.35
C LYS A 169 12.24 12.51 -13.46
N ALA A 170 12.00 11.25 -13.80
CA ALA A 170 11.13 10.37 -13.01
C ALA A 170 11.91 9.64 -11.89
N PRO A 171 11.32 9.42 -10.71
CA PRO A 171 11.90 8.55 -9.69
C PRO A 171 11.83 7.07 -10.07
N ILE A 172 12.73 6.26 -9.50
CA ILE A 172 12.63 4.78 -9.51
C ILE A 172 11.71 4.23 -8.41
N GLU A 173 11.28 5.10 -7.50
CA GLU A 173 10.27 4.85 -6.47
C GLU A 173 9.00 5.69 -6.75
N ASN A 174 7.93 5.55 -5.96
CA ASN A 174 6.61 6.16 -6.30
C ASN A 174 6.23 7.45 -5.52
N PHE A 175 6.78 7.71 -4.34
CA PHE A 175 6.33 8.73 -3.38
C PHE A 175 7.40 9.66 -2.76
N TYR A 176 8.66 9.24 -2.56
CA TYR A 176 9.73 10.11 -2.03
C TYR A 176 9.88 11.41 -2.84
N GLY A 177 9.82 11.32 -4.18
CA GLY A 177 9.92 12.48 -5.06
C GLY A 177 8.82 13.55 -4.87
N VAL A 178 7.77 13.26 -4.09
CA VAL A 178 6.72 14.23 -3.75
C VAL A 178 7.18 15.26 -2.72
N TYR A 179 7.99 14.86 -1.73
CA TYR A 179 8.47 15.77 -0.66
C TYR A 179 9.95 15.55 -0.29
N TRP A 180 10.33 14.32 0.09
CA TRP A 180 11.67 13.94 0.60
C TRP A 180 12.73 13.76 -0.49
N ASP A 181 12.46 14.12 -1.75
CA ASP A 181 13.47 14.20 -2.81
C ASP A 181 12.99 15.03 -4.01
N GLU A 182 12.14 16.03 -3.74
CA GLU A 182 11.57 16.91 -4.77
C GLU A 182 12.66 17.69 -5.53
N GLU A 183 13.84 17.88 -4.93
CA GLU A 183 15.01 18.49 -5.58
C GLU A 183 15.62 17.61 -6.68
N ARG A 184 15.48 16.27 -6.59
CA ARG A 184 16.09 15.32 -7.53
C ARG A 184 15.22 15.08 -8.75
N PHE A 185 13.91 15.00 -8.55
CA PHE A 185 12.93 14.61 -9.55
C PHE A 185 12.05 15.79 -10.00
N ASP A 186 11.38 15.64 -11.13
CA ASP A 186 10.46 16.67 -11.59
C ASP A 186 9.08 16.51 -10.93
N THR A 187 8.70 17.49 -10.12
CA THR A 187 7.41 17.53 -9.42
C THR A 187 6.51 18.62 -9.99
N GLY A 188 5.32 18.22 -10.43
CA GLY A 188 4.34 19.11 -11.04
C GLY A 188 3.24 19.52 -10.07
N TYR A 189 3.00 20.83 -9.93
CA TYR A 189 1.89 21.37 -9.16
C TYR A 189 0.76 21.69 -10.13
N PHE A 190 -0.37 21.00 -9.99
CA PHE A 190 -1.55 21.21 -10.81
C PHE A 190 -2.43 22.33 -10.23
N LEU A 191 -2.57 23.42 -10.95
CA LEU A 191 -3.35 24.60 -10.55
C LEU A 191 -4.79 24.60 -11.08
N GLY A 192 -5.25 23.48 -11.64
CA GLY A 192 -6.56 23.37 -12.27
C GLY A 192 -6.53 23.65 -13.77
N ARG A 193 -7.55 23.14 -14.47
CA ARG A 193 -7.67 23.23 -15.94
C ARG A 193 -7.88 24.66 -16.44
N GLU A 194 -8.47 25.51 -15.60
CA GLU A 194 -8.82 26.90 -15.94
C GLU A 194 -7.66 27.88 -15.70
N ALA A 195 -6.60 27.44 -15.01
CA ALA A 195 -5.43 28.28 -14.80
C ALA A 195 -4.71 28.55 -16.13
N LYS A 196 -4.25 29.80 -16.33
CA LYS A 196 -3.46 30.22 -17.51
C LYS A 196 -2.27 29.28 -17.78
N LYS A 197 -1.69 28.75 -16.71
CA LYS A 197 -0.71 27.66 -16.75
C LYS A 197 -1.16 26.58 -15.76
N SER A 198 -1.74 25.50 -16.27
CA SER A 198 -2.31 24.44 -15.43
C SER A 198 -1.27 23.65 -14.63
N TRP A 199 -0.03 23.60 -15.10
CA TRP A 199 1.07 22.90 -14.41
C TRP A 199 2.25 23.82 -14.18
N ILE A 200 2.75 23.84 -12.94
CA ILE A 200 4.03 24.47 -12.60
C ILE A 200 4.98 23.37 -12.13
N ILE A 201 6.04 23.15 -12.91
CA ILE A 201 7.05 22.13 -12.63
C ILE A 201 8.16 22.72 -11.76
N ASN A 202 8.52 22.00 -10.70
CA ASN A 202 9.55 22.30 -9.71
C ASN A 202 9.43 23.72 -9.13
N PRO A 203 8.28 24.08 -8.52
CA PRO A 203 8.09 25.44 -8.00
C PRO A 203 9.07 25.81 -6.88
N ARG A 204 9.62 24.83 -6.14
CA ARG A 204 10.63 25.11 -5.10
C ARG A 204 11.96 25.59 -5.68
N ALA A 205 12.31 25.19 -6.91
CA ALA A 205 13.57 25.56 -7.55
C ALA A 205 13.73 27.09 -7.75
N ASP A 206 12.62 27.82 -7.83
CA ASP A 206 12.59 29.27 -7.95
C ASP A 206 11.84 29.94 -6.81
N LYS A 207 11.92 29.34 -5.60
CA LYS A 207 11.33 29.84 -4.35
C LYS A 207 9.85 30.19 -4.51
N LEU A 208 9.11 29.35 -5.24
CA LEU A 208 7.67 29.46 -5.49
C LEU A 208 7.26 30.70 -6.30
N SER A 209 8.19 31.44 -6.90
CA SER A 209 7.92 32.76 -7.52
C SER A 209 6.92 32.69 -8.69
N ARG A 210 6.85 31.55 -9.39
CA ARG A 210 5.86 31.28 -10.45
C ARG A 210 4.46 30.93 -9.94
N LEU A 211 4.30 30.56 -8.67
CA LEU A 211 3.00 30.20 -8.13
C LEU A 211 2.14 31.47 -7.98
N PRO A 212 0.85 31.43 -8.36
CA PRO A 212 -0.08 32.55 -8.20
C PRO A 212 -0.59 32.65 -6.75
N TRP A 213 0.31 32.47 -5.79
CA TRP A 213 0.03 32.57 -4.36
C TRP A 213 0.50 33.94 -3.82
N PRO A 214 -0.14 34.44 -2.75
CA PRO A 214 0.30 35.64 -2.03
C PRO A 214 1.80 35.59 -1.65
N ASP A 215 2.47 36.75 -1.71
CA ASP A 215 3.92 36.85 -1.47
C ASP A 215 4.31 36.50 -0.03
N ASP A 216 3.47 36.83 0.94
CA ASP A 216 3.64 36.47 2.35
C ASP A 216 3.57 34.95 2.55
N ILE A 217 2.62 34.26 1.92
CA ILE A 217 2.52 32.79 1.97
C ILE A 217 3.74 32.13 1.34
N LYS A 218 4.20 32.62 0.18
CA LYS A 218 5.43 32.10 -0.46
C LYS A 218 6.64 32.33 0.43
N ALA A 219 6.76 33.50 1.06
CA ALA A 219 7.86 33.81 1.97
C ALA A 219 7.87 32.87 3.18
N ASP A 220 6.72 32.68 3.83
CA ASP A 220 6.60 31.80 4.99
C ASP A 220 6.83 30.32 4.66
N LEU A 221 6.32 29.83 3.52
CA LEU A 221 6.55 28.45 3.11
C LEU A 221 8.02 28.20 2.73
N ASN A 222 8.68 29.15 2.05
CA ASN A 222 10.13 29.07 1.82
C ASN A 222 10.90 29.07 3.15
N ARG A 223 10.51 29.91 4.12
CA ARG A 223 11.11 29.94 5.47
C ARG A 223 10.92 28.61 6.20
N ALA A 224 9.77 27.96 6.05
CA ALA A 224 9.53 26.62 6.58
C ALA A 224 10.38 25.54 5.90
N PHE A 225 10.60 25.60 4.58
CA PHE A 225 11.51 24.65 3.91
C PHE A 225 12.98 24.85 4.27
N GLU A 226 13.41 26.10 4.44
CA GLU A 226 14.78 26.42 4.85
C GLU A 226 15.04 26.02 6.31
N ASP A 227 14.03 26.18 7.18
CA ASP A 227 14.00 25.76 8.59
C ASP A 227 15.30 26.08 9.36
N LEU A 228 15.70 27.35 9.27
CA LEU A 228 16.93 27.86 9.88
C LEU A 228 16.71 28.38 11.32
N GLU A 229 15.45 28.50 11.75
CA GLU A 229 15.08 28.98 13.08
C GLU A 229 14.99 27.82 14.07
N ASP A 230 15.65 27.94 15.22
CA ASP A 230 15.50 26.99 16.32
C ASP A 230 14.94 27.69 17.56
N LYS A 231 13.66 27.44 17.84
CA LYS A 231 12.95 28.03 18.98
C LYS A 231 12.99 27.13 20.21
N TYR A 232 13.54 25.91 20.10
CA TYR A 232 13.62 24.98 21.22
C TYR A 232 14.87 25.25 22.08
N GLN A 233 14.68 25.39 23.39
CA GLN A 233 15.74 25.78 24.34
C GLN A 233 15.86 24.84 25.55
N GLY A 234 15.14 23.72 25.56
CA GLY A 234 15.18 22.75 26.66
C GLY A 234 16.10 21.54 26.40
N ASP A 235 16.00 20.54 27.27
CA ASP A 235 16.83 19.32 27.21
C ASP A 235 16.09 18.06 26.67
N ASP A 236 14.75 18.05 26.68
CA ASP A 236 13.89 16.96 26.16
C ASP A 236 12.94 17.45 25.03
N ILE A 237 13.46 17.45 23.80
CA ILE A 237 12.73 17.93 22.62
C ILE A 237 11.55 17.04 22.28
N ASP A 238 11.64 15.73 22.50
CA ASP A 238 10.57 14.79 22.15
C ASP A 238 9.35 15.06 23.02
N ARG A 239 9.55 15.24 24.34
CA ARG A 239 8.47 15.65 25.25
C ARG A 239 7.87 17.00 24.88
N TRP A 240 8.71 17.95 24.48
CA TRP A 240 8.24 19.29 24.11
C TRP A 240 7.39 19.25 22.84
N LEU A 241 7.85 18.54 21.81
CA LEU A 241 7.10 18.35 20.57
C LEU A 241 5.80 17.55 20.79
N ASP A 242 5.81 16.56 21.67
CA ASP A 242 4.62 15.76 21.97
C ASP A 242 3.54 16.52 22.76
N SER A 243 3.93 17.64 23.39
CA SER A 243 3.01 18.47 24.19
C SER A 243 2.08 19.38 23.38
N MET A 244 2.24 19.45 22.06
CA MET A 244 1.46 20.31 21.16
C MET A 244 1.19 19.63 19.82
N SER A 245 0.15 20.09 19.12
CA SER A 245 -0.08 19.66 17.74
C SER A 245 0.97 20.25 16.80
N TYR A 246 1.20 19.63 15.65
CA TYR A 246 2.13 20.17 14.66
C TYR A 246 1.66 21.54 14.14
N LYS A 247 0.35 21.74 14.03
CA LYS A 247 -0.26 23.05 13.77
C LYS A 247 0.15 24.09 14.81
N ASP A 248 0.06 23.76 16.09
CA ASP A 248 0.41 24.68 17.17
C ASP A 248 1.90 25.03 17.15
N LEU A 249 2.77 24.07 16.81
CA LEU A 249 4.19 24.34 16.59
C LEU A 249 4.38 25.37 15.47
N LEU A 250 3.79 25.15 14.29
CA LEU A 250 3.94 26.04 13.14
C LEU A 250 3.37 27.43 13.40
N GLU A 251 2.13 27.50 13.88
CA GLU A 251 1.39 28.78 13.97
C GLU A 251 1.71 29.55 15.25
N LYS A 252 1.76 28.89 16.42
CA LYS A 252 1.90 29.60 17.72
C LYS A 252 3.34 29.77 18.14
N VAL A 253 4.19 28.76 17.94
CA VAL A 253 5.61 28.83 18.32
C VAL A 253 6.40 29.53 17.22
N TYR A 254 6.26 29.06 15.98
CA TYR A 254 7.05 29.56 14.85
C TYR A 254 6.44 30.77 14.15
N GLY A 255 5.13 31.01 14.32
CA GLY A 255 4.46 32.20 13.80
C GLY A 255 4.17 32.17 12.30
N TYR A 256 4.12 30.97 11.70
CA TYR A 256 3.79 30.84 10.28
C TYR A 256 2.32 31.15 10.00
N ASN A 257 2.04 31.66 8.79
CA ASN A 257 0.70 31.76 8.24
C ASN A 257 0.01 30.37 8.22
N PRO A 258 -1.28 30.24 8.60
CA PRO A 258 -2.01 28.97 8.56
C PRO A 258 -2.04 28.27 7.18
N ALA A 259 -1.79 28.99 6.09
CA ALA A 259 -1.61 28.40 4.77
C ALA A 259 -0.40 27.44 4.70
N VAL A 260 0.64 27.65 5.52
CA VAL A 260 1.77 26.72 5.67
C VAL A 260 1.31 25.42 6.32
N THR A 261 0.54 25.48 7.41
CA THR A 261 -0.08 24.30 8.03
C THR A 261 -0.91 23.52 7.01
N LYS A 262 -1.76 24.22 6.25
CA LYS A 262 -2.61 23.61 5.22
C LYS A 262 -1.81 22.95 4.10
N TYR A 263 -0.60 23.44 3.81
CA TYR A 263 0.30 22.82 2.84
C TYR A 263 0.85 21.47 3.37
N PHE A 264 1.20 21.40 4.66
CA PHE A 264 1.71 20.16 5.28
C PHE A 264 0.62 19.17 5.72
N ASP A 265 -0.63 19.62 5.89
CA ASP A 265 -1.76 18.77 6.30
C ASP A 265 -1.89 17.46 5.50
N PRO A 266 -1.84 17.46 4.15
CA PRO A 266 -1.94 16.22 3.39
C PRO A 266 -0.78 15.26 3.65
N ILE A 267 0.43 15.76 3.89
CA ILE A 267 1.61 14.93 4.18
C ILE A 267 1.39 14.22 5.52
N ILE A 268 1.03 14.97 6.57
CA ILE A 268 0.70 14.41 7.88
C ILE A 268 -0.46 13.41 7.79
N ALA A 269 -1.54 13.78 7.12
CA ALA A 269 -2.73 12.94 7.03
C ALA A 269 -2.45 11.61 6.31
N ILE A 270 -1.75 11.64 5.17
CA ILE A 270 -1.44 10.43 4.41
C ILE A 270 -0.45 9.54 5.18
N SER A 271 0.56 10.14 5.81
CA SER A 271 1.63 9.38 6.45
C SER A 271 1.29 8.88 7.86
N MET A 272 0.33 9.48 8.57
CA MET A 272 0.13 9.18 10.00
C MET A 272 -1.21 8.55 10.38
N GLY A 273 -2.18 8.44 9.46
CA GLY A 273 -3.45 7.75 9.73
C GLY A 273 -4.73 8.55 9.46
N GLY A 274 -4.67 9.55 8.58
CA GLY A 274 -5.84 10.17 7.96
C GLY A 274 -6.34 11.48 8.59
N VAL A 275 -5.62 12.04 9.56
CA VAL A 275 -5.95 13.33 10.20
C VAL A 275 -4.79 14.34 10.10
N GLY A 276 -5.10 15.64 10.17
CA GLY A 276 -4.16 16.71 9.83
C GLY A 276 -3.22 17.14 10.97
N CYS A 277 -2.50 18.24 10.72
CA CYS A 277 -1.53 18.82 11.65
C CYS A 277 -2.18 19.32 12.95
N ASP A 278 -3.50 19.52 12.97
CA ASP A 278 -4.26 19.97 14.14
C ASP A 278 -4.54 18.84 15.16
N VAL A 279 -4.43 17.57 14.73
CA VAL A 279 -4.66 16.40 15.57
C VAL A 279 -3.35 15.72 15.99
N TYR A 280 -2.41 15.52 15.06
CA TYR A 280 -1.14 14.88 15.39
C TYR A 280 -0.20 15.81 16.16
N SER A 281 0.55 15.23 17.09
CA SER A 281 1.56 15.96 17.84
C SER A 281 2.71 16.38 16.94
N ALA A 282 3.42 17.45 17.30
CA ALA A 282 4.62 17.84 16.57
C ALA A 282 5.73 16.78 16.67
N TYR A 283 5.67 15.91 17.68
CA TYR A 283 6.55 14.74 17.77
C TYR A 283 6.26 13.74 16.65
N SER A 284 4.98 13.53 16.32
CA SER A 284 4.60 12.66 15.21
C SER A 284 5.10 13.23 13.86
N ALA A 285 5.02 14.55 13.68
CA ALA A 285 5.58 15.22 12.51
C ALA A 285 7.12 15.12 12.41
N ARG A 286 7.81 14.97 13.54
CA ARG A 286 9.28 14.78 13.57
C ARG A 286 9.69 13.46 12.92
N GLU A 287 8.92 12.39 13.13
CA GLU A 287 9.17 11.08 12.49
C GLU A 287 9.05 11.14 10.96
N LEU A 288 8.46 12.20 10.43
CA LEU A 288 8.32 12.48 9.00
C LEU A 288 9.30 13.54 8.51
N GLU A 289 10.26 13.95 9.33
CA GLU A 289 11.27 14.94 8.98
C GLU A 289 10.66 16.31 8.59
N MET A 290 9.55 16.65 9.23
CA MET A 290 8.86 17.91 8.97
C MET A 290 9.63 19.11 9.58
N PRO A 291 9.49 20.32 9.00
CA PRO A 291 10.12 21.52 9.53
C PRO A 291 9.86 21.79 11.02
N CYS A 292 10.78 22.51 11.66
CA CYS A 292 10.67 23.01 13.03
C CYS A 292 10.77 21.93 14.12
N THR A 293 11.06 20.69 13.74
CA THR A 293 11.15 19.54 14.66
C THR A 293 12.59 19.13 15.01
N ARG A 294 13.59 19.85 14.46
CA ARG A 294 15.02 19.48 14.42
C ARG A 294 15.36 18.17 13.69
N ALA A 295 14.39 17.49 13.09
CA ALA A 295 14.61 16.32 12.26
C ALA A 295 14.36 16.62 10.77
N ARG A 296 14.40 17.89 10.36
CA ARG A 296 14.00 18.31 9.02
C ARG A 296 14.70 17.49 7.93
N TYR A 297 13.96 17.24 6.86
CA TYR A 297 14.53 16.69 5.65
C TYR A 297 15.61 17.63 5.08
N VAL A 298 16.74 17.05 4.68
CA VAL A 298 17.84 17.75 4.01
C VAL A 298 18.23 16.97 2.77
N TYR A 299 18.13 17.62 1.62
CA TYR A 299 18.59 17.05 0.35
C TYR A 299 20.11 16.84 0.34
N ASP A 300 20.55 15.60 0.11
CA ASP A 300 21.96 15.24 -0.10
C ASP A 300 22.19 14.80 -1.55
N SER A 301 22.85 15.66 -2.33
CA SER A 301 23.18 15.38 -3.73
C SER A 301 24.25 14.29 -3.92
N SER A 302 24.97 13.90 -2.86
CA SER A 302 26.03 12.88 -2.92
C SER A 302 25.48 11.45 -2.88
N ILE A 303 24.26 11.27 -2.35
CA ILE A 303 23.57 9.99 -2.29
C ILE A 303 22.74 9.83 -3.57
N ASN A 304 22.83 8.68 -4.24
CA ASN A 304 21.97 8.37 -5.37
C ASN A 304 20.70 7.61 -4.95
N GLU A 305 19.71 7.55 -5.84
CA GLU A 305 18.39 6.95 -5.59
C GLU A 305 18.45 5.47 -5.17
N VAL A 306 19.45 4.71 -5.61
CA VAL A 306 19.61 3.30 -5.21
C VAL A 306 20.21 3.22 -3.81
N GLU A 307 21.17 4.09 -3.49
CA GLU A 307 21.80 4.19 -2.17
C GLU A 307 20.85 4.69 -1.08
N MET A 308 19.83 5.49 -1.44
CA MET A 308 18.75 5.88 -0.51
C MET A 308 17.99 4.66 0.04
N GLY A 309 18.05 3.50 -0.64
CA GLY A 309 17.56 2.23 -0.13
C GLY A 309 16.05 2.03 -0.19
N ALA A 310 15.31 2.99 -0.75
CA ALA A 310 13.87 2.89 -0.99
C ALA A 310 13.60 2.61 -2.48
N LEU A 311 13.22 1.37 -2.80
CA LEU A 311 12.86 0.95 -4.16
C LEU A 311 11.37 0.63 -4.23
N SER A 312 10.77 0.78 -5.42
CA SER A 312 9.40 0.30 -5.66
C SER A 312 9.30 -0.49 -6.96
N PHE A 313 8.49 -1.55 -6.96
CA PHE A 313 8.03 -2.12 -8.23
C PHE A 313 6.89 -1.26 -8.80
N PRO A 314 6.55 -1.40 -10.10
CA PRO A 314 5.45 -0.64 -10.69
C PRO A 314 4.11 -0.79 -9.96
N GLY A 315 3.85 -1.97 -9.36
CA GLY A 315 2.68 -2.23 -8.51
C GLY A 315 2.95 -2.13 -7.00
N GLY A 316 4.03 -1.48 -6.58
CA GLY A 316 4.54 -1.49 -5.21
C GLY A 316 4.90 -2.89 -4.74
N ASN A 317 4.59 -3.22 -3.50
CA ASN A 317 4.97 -4.51 -2.92
C ASN A 317 4.16 -5.72 -3.44
N THR A 318 3.24 -5.49 -4.37
CA THR A 318 2.55 -6.54 -5.14
C THR A 318 3.53 -7.51 -5.80
N GLY A 319 4.68 -7.02 -6.28
CA GLY A 319 5.72 -7.87 -6.87
C GLY A 319 6.24 -8.93 -5.90
N SER A 320 6.67 -8.52 -4.70
CA SER A 320 7.09 -9.42 -3.62
C SER A 320 5.97 -10.38 -3.22
N PHE A 321 4.75 -9.87 -3.07
CA PHE A 321 3.59 -10.68 -2.71
C PHE A 321 3.33 -11.80 -3.72
N ARG A 322 3.36 -11.46 -5.02
CA ARG A 322 3.15 -12.40 -6.13
C ARG A 322 4.21 -13.50 -6.18
N HIS A 323 5.46 -13.17 -5.85
CA HIS A 323 6.53 -14.17 -5.71
C HIS A 323 6.25 -15.17 -4.57
N ILE A 324 5.80 -14.70 -3.41
CA ILE A 324 5.45 -15.58 -2.27
C ILE A 324 4.25 -16.46 -2.63
N VAL A 325 3.19 -15.89 -3.22
CA VAL A 325 2.01 -16.67 -3.63
C VAL A 325 2.36 -17.71 -4.68
N LYS A 326 3.20 -17.38 -5.67
CA LYS A 326 3.64 -18.37 -6.66
C LYS A 326 4.55 -19.44 -6.08
N TYR A 327 5.34 -19.12 -5.06
CA TYR A 327 6.11 -20.15 -4.34
C TYR A 327 5.18 -21.15 -3.63
N LEU A 328 4.15 -20.66 -2.93
CA LEU A 328 3.21 -21.51 -2.18
C LEU A 328 2.21 -22.24 -3.09
N ILE A 329 1.80 -21.60 -4.19
CA ILE A 329 0.84 -22.11 -5.17
C ILE A 329 1.46 -21.91 -6.56
N PRO A 330 2.26 -22.88 -7.08
CA PRO A 330 3.03 -22.72 -8.32
C PRO A 330 2.24 -22.26 -9.56
N GLU A 331 0.97 -22.67 -9.65
CA GLU A 331 0.09 -22.37 -10.77
C GLU A 331 -0.74 -21.09 -10.59
N SER A 332 -0.57 -20.36 -9.48
CA SER A 332 -1.37 -19.15 -9.14
C SER A 332 -1.17 -17.97 -10.08
N ILE A 333 -0.03 -17.89 -10.76
CA ILE A 333 0.31 -16.84 -11.73
C ILE A 333 0.73 -17.52 -13.02
N LYS A 334 0.21 -17.06 -14.16
CA LYS A 334 0.53 -17.64 -15.47
C LYS A 334 2.02 -17.43 -15.83
N GLY A 335 2.56 -18.32 -16.66
CA GLY A 335 3.95 -18.24 -17.10
C GLY A 335 4.97 -18.83 -16.12
N GLY A 336 6.25 -18.59 -16.39
CA GLY A 336 7.39 -19.19 -15.70
C GLY A 336 7.71 -18.53 -14.35
N LYS A 337 8.89 -18.85 -13.83
CA LYS A 337 9.45 -18.27 -12.58
C LYS A 337 10.37 -17.07 -12.83
N LYS A 338 10.39 -16.52 -14.05
CA LYS A 338 11.14 -15.29 -14.33
C LYS A 338 10.52 -14.13 -13.56
N PHE A 339 11.34 -13.21 -13.10
CA PHE A 339 10.91 -12.06 -12.31
C PHE A 339 9.81 -11.26 -13.04
N GLU A 340 10.00 -10.96 -14.31
CA GLU A 340 9.07 -10.20 -15.14
C GLU A 340 7.78 -10.99 -15.42
N ASP A 341 7.87 -12.31 -15.62
CA ASP A 341 6.70 -13.17 -15.78
C ASP A 341 5.81 -13.09 -14.52
N ILE A 342 6.43 -13.15 -13.34
CA ILE A 342 5.71 -13.12 -12.07
C ILE A 342 5.10 -11.74 -11.84
N LEU A 343 5.81 -10.65 -12.15
CA LEU A 343 5.31 -9.29 -12.03
C LEU A 343 4.08 -9.02 -12.92
N PHE A 344 4.14 -9.40 -14.20
CA PHE A 344 3.22 -8.84 -15.20
C PHE A 344 2.17 -9.81 -15.77
N ASN A 345 2.35 -11.13 -15.64
CA ASN A 345 1.35 -12.08 -16.17
C ASN A 345 0.08 -12.10 -15.33
N SER A 346 -1.04 -12.55 -15.90
CA SER A 346 -2.28 -12.62 -15.14
C SER A 346 -2.27 -13.67 -14.04
N ILE A 347 -3.03 -13.41 -12.98
CA ILE A 347 -3.41 -14.35 -11.94
C ILE A 347 -4.25 -15.48 -12.58
N ASN A 348 -3.99 -16.70 -12.13
CA ASN A 348 -4.79 -17.87 -12.44
C ASN A 348 -5.72 -18.16 -11.26
N PHE A 349 -6.85 -17.45 -11.20
CA PHE A 349 -7.81 -17.59 -10.10
C PHE A 349 -8.29 -19.03 -9.86
N LYS A 350 -8.38 -19.84 -10.93
CA LYS A 350 -8.77 -21.25 -10.84
C LYS A 350 -7.73 -22.14 -10.14
N ALA A 351 -6.52 -21.65 -9.90
CA ALA A 351 -5.46 -22.37 -9.19
C ALA A 351 -5.40 -22.09 -7.69
N LEU A 352 -6.05 -21.04 -7.22
CA LEU A 352 -5.88 -20.55 -5.85
C LEU A 352 -6.51 -21.45 -4.80
N ASP A 353 -7.68 -22.02 -5.09
CA ASP A 353 -8.40 -22.90 -4.17
C ASP A 353 -8.79 -24.20 -4.87
N ARG A 354 -7.94 -25.22 -4.75
CA ARG A 354 -8.20 -26.57 -5.27
C ARG A 354 -8.05 -27.58 -4.14
N PRO A 355 -8.86 -28.65 -4.10
CA PRO A 355 -8.77 -29.68 -3.05
C PRO A 355 -7.39 -30.35 -2.94
N SER A 356 -6.63 -30.37 -4.04
CA SER A 356 -5.27 -30.91 -4.13
C SER A 356 -4.19 -29.98 -3.58
N ASN A 357 -4.51 -28.71 -3.33
CA ASN A 357 -3.52 -27.75 -2.86
C ASN A 357 -3.19 -28.00 -1.38
N PRO A 358 -1.91 -27.96 -0.98
CA PRO A 358 -1.53 -27.90 0.42
C PRO A 358 -1.83 -26.51 1.01
N ILE A 359 -1.69 -25.45 0.21
CA ILE A 359 -2.03 -24.08 0.56
C ILE A 359 -3.11 -23.58 -0.39
N SER A 360 -4.27 -23.21 0.14
CA SER A 360 -5.38 -22.63 -0.63
C SER A 360 -5.59 -21.16 -0.26
N ILE A 361 -5.98 -20.34 -1.23
CA ILE A 361 -6.48 -18.98 -1.01
C ILE A 361 -7.91 -18.90 -1.55
N ARG A 362 -8.87 -18.76 -0.64
CA ARG A 362 -10.28 -18.59 -0.96
C ARG A 362 -10.66 -17.13 -0.89
N LEU A 363 -10.90 -16.56 -2.07
CA LEU A 363 -11.27 -15.17 -2.28
C LEU A 363 -12.76 -14.95 -2.08
N ASN A 364 -13.18 -13.69 -2.00
CA ASN A 364 -14.58 -13.30 -1.80
C ASN A 364 -15.23 -14.02 -0.61
N SER A 365 -14.49 -14.18 0.50
CA SER A 365 -14.96 -14.91 1.67
C SER A 365 -14.69 -14.10 2.93
N THR A 366 -15.76 -13.70 3.60
CA THR A 366 -15.68 -12.97 4.88
C THR A 366 -15.89 -13.96 6.02
N ALA A 367 -14.94 -13.99 6.96
CA ALA A 367 -15.10 -14.73 8.21
C ALA A 367 -16.08 -13.97 9.12
N ILE A 368 -17.16 -14.64 9.54
CA ILE A 368 -18.23 -14.01 10.36
C ILE A 368 -18.36 -14.62 11.76
N ASP A 369 -17.83 -15.83 11.97
CA ASP A 369 -17.92 -16.56 13.23
C ASP A 369 -16.80 -17.60 13.33
N ILE A 370 -16.23 -17.75 14.53
CA ILE A 370 -15.17 -18.71 14.87
C ILE A 370 -15.53 -19.33 16.21
N ARG A 371 -15.69 -20.67 16.24
CA ARG A 371 -16.16 -21.36 17.43
C ARG A 371 -15.61 -22.78 17.49
N HIS A 372 -15.10 -23.12 18.67
CA HIS A 372 -14.78 -24.51 18.98
C HIS A 372 -15.99 -25.42 18.72
N ALA A 373 -15.76 -26.57 18.09
CA ALA A 373 -16.79 -27.57 17.83
C ALA A 373 -17.39 -28.19 19.12
N GLY A 374 -16.78 -27.90 20.28
CA GLY A 374 -17.25 -28.28 21.61
C GLY A 374 -16.68 -27.35 22.69
N ALA A 375 -16.59 -27.84 23.93
CA ALA A 375 -16.01 -27.07 25.03
C ALA A 375 -14.53 -26.72 24.76
N ILE A 376 -14.15 -25.47 25.01
CA ILE A 376 -12.85 -24.89 24.65
C ILE A 376 -11.65 -25.74 25.13
N ASP A 377 -11.73 -26.28 26.35
CA ASP A 377 -10.63 -27.04 26.97
C ASP A 377 -10.44 -28.45 26.40
N THR A 378 -11.41 -28.94 25.62
CA THR A 378 -11.43 -30.33 25.11
C THR A 378 -11.60 -30.44 23.60
N SER A 379 -11.91 -29.32 22.94
CA SER A 379 -12.20 -29.33 21.51
C SER A 379 -10.94 -29.65 20.70
N LYS A 380 -11.09 -30.58 19.75
CA LYS A 380 -10.03 -30.89 18.78
C LYS A 380 -10.09 -30.00 17.53
N HIS A 381 -11.19 -29.27 17.36
CA HIS A 381 -11.47 -28.43 16.19
C HIS A 381 -11.97 -27.05 16.60
N VAL A 382 -11.72 -26.06 15.75
CA VAL A 382 -12.18 -24.66 15.84
C VAL A 382 -13.04 -24.33 14.63
#